data_AF-A0A830U7P9-F1
#
_entry.id   AF-A0A830U7P9-F1
#
_cell.length_a   1.000
_cell.length_b   1.000
_cell.length_c   1.000
_cell.angle_alpha   90.00
_cell.angle_beta   90.00
_cell.angle_gamma   90.00
#
_symmetry.space_group_name_H-M   'P 1'
#
loop_
_entity.id
_entity.type
_entity.pdbx_description
1 polymer ?
#
loop_
_entity_poly.entity_id
_entity_poly.type
_entity_poly.pdbx_seq_one_letter_code
_entity_poly.pdbx_strand_id
1 'polypeptide(L)'
;MEALEPEIFQNGIWYKLCGEQYYPCLLPPEPENTEEDLLELIIQQMTKAQGIDENLKERDPLAWVGAMNNIKSAAQEFFREET
;
A
#
# COMPACT_ATOMS: atom_id res chain seq x y z
N MET A 1 -0.64 -26.44 -31.89
CA MET A 1 0.20 -25.85 -30.82
C MET A 1 -0.53 -24.58 -30.44
N GLU A 2 -1.47 -24.70 -29.51
CA GLU A 2 -2.41 -23.65 -29.16
C GLU A 2 -1.68 -22.66 -28.25
N ALA A 3 -1.60 -21.40 -28.67
CA ALA A 3 -0.96 -20.36 -27.89
C ALA A 3 -1.86 -20.08 -26.68
N LEU A 4 -1.43 -20.49 -25.48
CA LEU A 4 -2.13 -20.16 -24.24
C LEU A 4 -2.04 -18.64 -24.05
N GLU A 5 -3.18 -17.96 -24.11
CA GLU A 5 -3.25 -16.52 -23.89
C GLU A 5 -2.84 -16.21 -22.44
N PRO A 6 -1.95 -15.22 -22.20
CA PRO A 6 -1.42 -14.97 -20.87
C PRO A 6 -2.49 -14.46 -19.89
N GLU A 7 -3.57 -13.87 -20.41
CA GLU A 7 -4.66 -13.28 -19.65
C GLU A 7 -6.00 -13.59 -20.35
N ILE A 8 -6.97 -14.15 -19.63
CA ILE A 8 -8.29 -14.49 -20.17
C ILE A 8 -9.39 -13.92 -19.27
N PHE A 9 -10.53 -13.53 -19.85
CA PHE A 9 -11.69 -13.07 -19.10
C PHE A 9 -12.83 -14.08 -19.24
N GLN A 10 -13.23 -14.71 -18.14
CA GLN A 10 -14.26 -15.74 -18.14
C GLN A 10 -15.19 -15.59 -16.93
N ASN A 11 -16.50 -15.73 -17.14
CA ASN A 11 -17.51 -15.64 -16.08
C ASN A 11 -17.46 -14.34 -15.26
N GLY A 12 -17.01 -13.22 -15.87
CA GLY A 12 -16.89 -11.93 -15.20
C GLY A 12 -15.59 -11.72 -14.43
N ILE A 13 -14.62 -12.64 -14.55
CA ILE A 13 -13.38 -12.66 -13.76
C ILE A 13 -12.18 -12.74 -14.73
N TRP A 14 -11.13 -11.98 -14.44
CA TRP A 14 -9.85 -12.09 -15.15
C TRP A 14 -9.03 -13.25 -14.61
N TYR A 15 -8.34 -13.99 -15.47
CA TYR A 15 -7.43 -15.05 -15.08
C TYR A 15 -6.07 -14.81 -15.72
N LYS A 16 -5.00 -15.04 -14.95
CA LYS A 16 -3.62 -14.92 -15.42
C LYS A 16 -2.97 -16.30 -15.47
N LEU A 17 -2.26 -16.60 -16.56
CA LEU A 17 -1.48 -17.82 -16.69
C LEU A 17 -0.22 -17.73 -15.82
N CYS A 18 -0.10 -18.61 -14.82
CA CYS A 18 1.10 -18.74 -13.99
C CYS A 18 1.63 -20.18 -14.09
N GLY A 19 2.74 -20.35 -14.81
CA GLY A 19 3.26 -21.67 -15.16
C GLY A 19 2.34 -22.39 -16.13
N GLU A 20 1.62 -23.41 -15.64
CA GLU A 20 0.76 -24.30 -16.43
C GLU A 20 -0.73 -24.19 -16.03
N GLN A 21 -1.08 -23.33 -15.06
CA GLN A 21 -2.46 -23.11 -14.61
C GLN A 21 -2.87 -21.64 -14.67
N TYR A 22 -4.16 -21.42 -14.91
CA TYR A 22 -4.81 -20.10 -14.86
C TYR A 22 -5.32 -19.81 -13.46
N TYR A 23 -4.87 -18.70 -12.88
CA TYR A 23 -5.29 -18.25 -11.56
C TYR A 23 -6.30 -17.12 -11.70
N PRO A 24 -7.48 -17.22 -11.05
CA PRO A 24 -8.45 -16.13 -11.05
C PRO A 24 -7.89 -14.91 -10.32
N CYS A 25 -7.79 -13.78 -11.01
CA CYS A 25 -7.56 -12.44 -10.47
C CYS A 25 -8.85 -11.94 -9.78
N LEU A 26 -9.39 -12.75 -8.87
CA LEU A 26 -10.60 -12.48 -8.07
C LEU A 26 -10.37 -11.48 -6.95
N LEU A 27 -9.12 -11.15 -6.72
CA LEU A 27 -8.68 -10.25 -5.68
C LEU A 27 -8.50 -8.87 -6.34
N PRO A 28 -9.21 -7.79 -5.91
CA PRO A 28 -8.52 -6.49 -5.89
C PRO A 28 -7.18 -6.75 -5.22
N PRO A 29 -6.04 -6.18 -5.67
CA PRO A 29 -4.73 -6.53 -5.10
C PRO A 29 -4.89 -6.51 -3.58
N GLU A 30 -4.96 -7.70 -2.97
CA GLU A 30 -5.08 -7.75 -1.52
C GLU A 30 -3.80 -7.10 -1.06
N PRO A 31 -3.83 -6.22 -0.04
CA PRO A 31 -2.61 -5.64 0.49
C PRO A 31 -1.77 -6.78 1.02
N GLU A 32 -0.90 -7.30 0.16
CA GLU A 32 -0.13 -8.52 0.33
C GLU A 32 1.05 -8.19 1.24
N ASN A 33 0.81 -7.70 2.46
CA ASN A 33 1.86 -7.25 3.38
C ASN A 33 2.97 -6.47 2.65
N THR A 34 2.59 -5.60 1.72
CA THR A 34 3.59 -4.75 1.08
C THR A 34 4.15 -3.83 2.15
N GLU A 35 5.44 -3.53 2.06
CA GLU A 35 6.11 -2.52 2.88
C GLU A 35 5.25 -1.25 3.00
N GLU A 36 4.56 -0.89 1.93
CA GLU A 36 3.68 0.28 1.85
C GLU A 36 2.47 0.20 2.80
N ASP A 37 1.80 -0.94 2.94
CA ASP A 37 0.65 -1.10 3.85
C ASP A 37 1.07 -1.05 5.32
N LEU A 38 2.18 -1.73 5.65
CA LEU A 38 2.78 -1.68 6.99
C LEU A 38 3.26 -0.26 7.33
N LEU A 39 3.86 0.43 6.35
CA LEU A 39 4.27 1.83 6.48
C LEU A 39 3.06 2.74 6.69
N GLU A 40 1.97 2.58 5.94
CA GLU A 40 0.75 3.36 6.15
C GLU A 40 0.18 3.16 7.57
N LEU A 41 0.22 1.93 8.09
CA LEU A 41 -0.25 1.62 9.43
C LEU A 41 0.61 2.30 10.52
N ILE A 42 1.93 2.28 10.36
CA ILE A 42 2.87 2.97 11.26
C ILE A 42 2.70 4.50 11.16
N ILE A 43 2.55 5.03 9.96
CA ILE A 43 2.29 6.46 9.71
C ILE A 43 0.99 6.89 10.41
N GLN A 44 -0.08 6.11 10.31
CA GLN A 44 -1.33 6.41 11.02
C GLN A 44 -1.16 6.42 12.53
N GLN A 45 -0.45 5.44 13.10
CA GLN A 45 -0.18 5.42 14.54
C GLN A 45 0.66 6.61 14.99
N MET A 46 1.73 6.94 14.26
CA MET A 46 2.61 8.07 14.58
C MET A 46 1.89 9.42 14.43
N THR A 47 1.08 9.58 13.38
CA THR A 47 0.21 10.75 13.17
C THR A 47 -0.71 10.96 14.37
N LYS A 48 -1.36 9.89 14.82
CA LYS A 48 -2.27 9.92 15.99
C LYS A 48 -1.52 10.22 17.29
N ALA A 49 -0.33 9.66 17.48
CA ALA A 49 0.50 9.89 18.66
C ALA A 49 1.06 11.32 18.72
N GLN A 50 1.43 11.90 17.58
CA GLN A 50 1.93 13.28 17.47
C GLN A 50 0.81 14.32 17.40
N GLY A 51 -0.46 13.90 17.33
CA GLY A 51 -1.60 14.80 17.25
C GLY A 51 -1.65 15.60 15.94
N ILE A 52 -1.07 15.06 14.86
CA ILE A 52 -1.13 15.66 13.53
C ILE A 52 -2.54 15.39 12.98
N ASP A 53 -3.38 16.41 13.05
CA ASP A 53 -4.80 16.36 12.67
C ASP A 53 -5.10 17.27 11.47
N GLU A 54 -6.27 17.11 10.86
CA GLU A 54 -6.77 17.96 9.78
C GLU A 54 -6.80 19.44 10.18
N ASN A 55 -6.99 19.79 11.46
CA ASN A 55 -6.92 21.17 11.94
C ASN A 55 -5.53 21.80 11.75
N LEU A 56 -4.45 21.02 11.84
CA LEU A 56 -3.12 21.51 11.55
C LEU A 56 -2.96 21.78 10.06
N LYS A 57 -3.56 20.95 9.21
CA LYS A 57 -3.58 21.14 7.76
C LYS A 57 -4.28 22.44 7.36
N GLU A 58 -5.36 22.78 8.04
CA GLU A 58 -6.12 24.02 7.79
C GLU A 58 -5.40 25.27 8.27
N ARG A 59 -4.73 25.19 9.43
CA ARG A 59 -4.04 26.34 10.04
C ARG A 59 -2.68 26.59 9.42
N ASP A 60 -1.91 25.54 9.15
CA ASP A 60 -0.57 25.63 8.58
C ASP A 60 -0.25 24.39 7.70
N PRO A 61 -0.63 24.44 6.41
CA PRO A 61 -0.43 23.31 5.50
C PRO A 61 1.06 23.00 5.26
N LEU A 62 1.95 23.99 5.40
CA LEU A 62 3.39 23.81 5.21
C LEU A 62 3.99 23.01 6.38
N ALA A 63 3.62 23.36 7.62
CA ALA A 63 3.99 22.61 8.81
C ALA A 63 3.38 21.19 8.80
N TRP A 64 2.15 21.04 8.30
CA TRP A 64 1.51 19.73 8.15
C TRP A 64 2.27 18.82 7.18
N VAL A 65 2.66 19.33 6.00
CA VAL A 65 3.48 18.56 5.04
C VAL A 65 4.85 18.23 5.64
N GLY A 66 5.46 19.16 6.38
CA GLY A 66 6.73 18.91 7.07
C GLY A 66 6.62 17.81 8.13
N ALA A 67 5.56 17.85 8.95
CA ALA A 67 5.28 16.82 9.95
C ALA A 67 4.98 15.46 9.32
N MET A 68 4.21 15.44 8.22
CA MET A 68 3.89 14.21 7.51
C MET A 68 5.14 13.56 6.88
N ASN A 69 6.02 14.37 6.31
CA ASN A 69 7.30 13.88 5.80
C ASN A 69 8.19 13.33 6.91
N ASN A 70 8.24 13.99 8.07
CA ASN A 70 8.97 13.49 9.23
C ASN A 70 8.41 12.13 9.71
N ILE A 71 7.09 12.02 9.82
CA ILE A 71 6.40 10.76 10.19
C ILE A 71 6.69 9.66 9.18
N LYS A 72 6.63 9.95 7.88
CA LYS A 72 6.93 8.98 6.83
C LYS A 72 8.38 8.50 6.92
N SER A 73 9.34 9.41 7.09
CA SER A 73 10.75 9.05 7.28
C SER A 73 10.96 8.21 8.53
N ALA A 74 10.33 8.56 9.65
CA ALA A 74 10.40 7.80 10.90
C ALA A 74 9.79 6.39 10.78
N ALA A 75 8.67 6.27 10.06
CA ALA A 75 8.05 4.97 9.77
C ALA A 75 8.95 4.09 8.90
N GLN A 76 9.59 4.67 7.87
CA GLN A 76 10.55 3.95 7.02
C GLN A 76 11.82 3.54 7.76
N GLU A 77 12.29 4.36 8.70
CA GLU A 77 13.45 4.05 9.55
C GLU A 77 13.13 2.90 10.50
N PHE A 78 11.98 2.94 11.18
CA PHE A 78 11.49 1.86 12.04
C PHE A 78 11.36 0.54 11.28
N PHE A 79 10.82 0.57 10.06
CA PHE A 79 10.70 -0.62 9.22
C PHE A 79 12.09 -1.18 8.83
N ARG A 80 13.04 -0.30 8.51
CA ARG A 80 14.41 -0.69 8.11
C ARG A 80 15.21 -1.30 9.27
N GLU A 81 14.96 -0.90 10.51
CA GLU A 81 15.62 -1.47 11.69
C GLU A 81 15.14 -2.88 12.04
N GLU A 82 13.94 -3.28 11.60
CA GLU A 82 13.37 -4.62 11.84
C GLU A 82 13.81 -5.68 10.80
N THR A 83 14.65 -5.33 9.81
CA THR A 83 15.21 -6.25 8.79
C THR A 83 16.71 -6.50 8.99
#